data_AF-A0A8T4K030-F1
#
_entry.id   AF-A0A8T4K030-F1
#
_cell.length_a   1.000
_cell.length_b   1.000
_cell.length_c   1.000
_cell.angle_alpha   90.00
_cell.angle_beta   90.00
_cell.angle_gamma   90.00
#
_symmetry.space_group_name_H-M   'P 1'
#
loop_
_entity.id
_entity.type
_entity.pdbx_description
1 polymer ?
#
loop_
_entity_poly.entity_id
_entity_poly.type
_entity_poly.pdbx_seq_one_letter_code
_entity_poly.pdbx_strand_id
1 'polypeptide(L)' 'MTEHEKKLLQDKHRLEEAQARDRVKERKARTRRLIQEGAILEKALPQVQRMTLEQLEDFLWEVFKSVR' A
#
# COMPACT_ATOMS: atom_id res chain seq x y z
N MET A 1 2.24 -20.51 -36.69
CA MET A 1 1.25 -19.66 -36.01
C MET A 1 0.31 -19.06 -37.03
N THR A 2 -0.97 -19.39 -36.94
CA THR A 2 -2.03 -18.76 -37.75
C THR A 2 -2.22 -17.30 -37.34
N GLU A 3 -2.81 -16.49 -38.21
CA GLU A 3 -3.09 -15.07 -37.87
C GLU A 3 -4.01 -14.93 -36.66
N HIS A 4 -4.92 -15.88 -36.48
CA HIS A 4 -5.82 -15.92 -35.33
C HIS A 4 -5.08 -16.14 -34.01
N GLU A 5 -4.14 -17.10 -33.98
CA GLU A 5 -3.28 -17.36 -32.82
C GLU A 5 -2.43 -16.14 -32.45
N LYS A 6 -1.90 -15.41 -33.45
CA LYS A 6 -1.13 -14.19 -33.23
C LYS A 6 -1.99 -13.08 -32.60
N LYS A 7 -3.23 -12.91 -33.07
CA LYS A 7 -4.16 -11.90 -32.53
C LYS A 7 -4.55 -12.21 -31.09
N LEU A 8 -4.88 -13.47 -30.79
CA LEU A 8 -5.19 -13.92 -29.43
C LEU A 8 -4.02 -13.68 -28.47
N LEU A 9 -2.79 -13.99 -28.91
CA LEU A 9 -1.60 -13.76 -28.09
C LEU A 9 -1.39 -12.26 -27.80
N GLN A 10 -1.64 -11.40 -28.79
CA GLN A 10 -1.48 -9.96 -28.63
C GLN A 10 -2.54 -9.36 -27.69
N ASP A 11 -3.79 -9.83 -27.77
CA ASP A 11 -4.85 -9.46 -26.83
C ASP A 11 -4.53 -9.90 -25.40
N LYS A 12 -3.98 -11.11 -25.24
CA LYS A 12 -3.51 -11.61 -23.94
C LYS A 12 -2.41 -10.71 -23.35
N HIS A 13 -1.40 -10.34 -24.14
CA HIS A 13 -0.33 -9.46 -23.68
C HIS A 13 -0.84 -8.07 -23.27
N ARG A 14 -1.80 -7.50 -24.01
CA ARG A 14 -2.43 -6.23 -23.64
C ARG A 14 -3.15 -6.33 -22.30
N LEU A 15 -3.88 -7.42 -22.07
CA LEU A 15 -4.58 -7.65 -20.81
C LEU A 15 -3.59 -7.81 -19.65
N GLU A 16 -2.53 -8.61 -19.82
CA GLU A 16 -1.50 -8.82 -18.81
C GLU A 16 -0.78 -7.52 -18.45
N GLU A 17 -0.47 -6.68 -19.45
CA GLU A 17 0.14 -5.38 -19.25
C GLU A 17 -0.78 -4.42 -18.48
N ALA A 18 -2.07 -4.37 -18.83
CA ALA A 18 -3.05 -3.56 -18.12
C ALA A 18 -3.15 -3.98 -16.64
N GLN A 19 -3.25 -5.27 -16.37
CA GLN A 19 -3.29 -5.80 -15.01
C GLN A 19 -2.00 -5.52 -14.23
N ALA A 20 -0.84 -5.63 -14.87
CA ALA A 20 0.44 -5.30 -14.24
C ALA A 20 0.52 -3.81 -13.87
N ARG A 21 0.05 -2.93 -14.75
CA ARG A 21 -0.02 -1.49 -14.48
C ARG A 21 -0.96 -1.18 -13.32
N ASP A 22 -2.11 -1.85 -13.24
CA ASP A 22 -3.07 -1.60 -12.16
C ASP A 22 -2.54 -2.10 -10.80
N ARG A 23 -1.90 -3.27 -10.74
CA ARG A 23 -1.20 -3.73 -9.51
C ARG A 23 -0.14 -2.73 -9.03
N VAL A 24 0.59 -2.11 -9.96
CA VAL A 24 1.58 -1.08 -9.63
C VAL A 24 0.89 0.19 -9.09
N LYS A 25 -0.22 0.63 -9.69
CA LYS A 25 -0.99 1.79 -9.21
C LYS A 25 -1.51 1.55 -7.80
N GLU A 26 -2.10 0.38 -7.53
CA GLU A 26 -2.62 0.01 -6.22
C GLU A 26 -1.52 0.01 -5.16
N ARG A 27 -0.37 -0.60 -5.47
CA ARG A 27 0.79 -0.59 -4.57
C ARG A 27 1.24 0.84 -4.27
N LYS A 28 1.38 1.69 -5.29
CA LYS A 28 1.79 3.10 -5.12
C LYS A 28 0.78 3.89 -4.31
N ALA A 29 -0.51 3.68 -4.53
CA ALA A 29 -1.58 4.32 -3.78
C ALA A 29 -1.53 3.90 -2.30
N ARG A 30 -1.38 2.61 -2.01
CA ARG A 30 -1.22 2.09 -0.65
C ARG A 30 0.01 2.68 0.04
N THR A 31 1.16 2.66 -0.61
CA THR A 31 2.40 3.23 -0.04
C THR A 31 2.27 4.73 0.22
N ARG A 32 1.67 5.49 -0.70
CA ARG A 32 1.42 6.93 -0.51
C ARG A 32 0.54 7.19 0.71
N ARG A 33 -0.55 6.42 0.86
CA ARG A 33 -1.45 6.53 2.01
C ARG A 33 -0.72 6.26 3.33
N LEU A 34 0.05 5.17 3.41
CA LEU A 34 0.80 4.82 4.62
C LEU A 34 1.83 5.90 5.01
N ILE A 35 2.51 6.51 4.03
CA ILE A 35 3.44 7.62 4.28
C ILE A 35 2.70 8.84 4.82
N GLN A 36 1.53 9.17 4.27
CA GLN A 36 0.73 10.30 4.73
C GLN A 36 0.18 10.06 6.15
N GLU A 37 -0.35 8.86 6.41
CA GLU A 37 -0.82 8.45 7.74
C GLU A 37 0.32 8.52 8.77
N GLY A 38 1.50 8.00 8.44
CA GLY A 38 2.70 8.08 9.30
C GLY A 38 3.15 9.51 9.56
N ALA A 39 3.18 10.36 8.54
CA ALA A 39 3.54 11.78 8.70
C ALA A 39 2.55 12.55 9.58
N ILE A 40 1.25 12.25 9.46
CA ILE A 40 0.23 12.83 10.35
C ILE A 40 0.44 12.35 11.79
N LEU A 41 0.72 11.06 11.98
CA LEU A 41 0.95 10.47 13.30
C LEU A 41 2.18 11.09 13.98
N GLU A 42 3.32 11.20 13.28
CA GLU A 42 4.54 11.82 13.81
C GLU A 42 4.34 13.30 14.15
N LYS A 43 3.53 14.02 13.36
CA LYS A 43 3.21 15.41 13.63
C LYS A 43 2.33 15.56 14.88
N ALA A 44 1.35 14.68 15.05
CA ALA A 44 0.42 14.72 16.18
C ALA A 44 1.05 14.20 17.47
N LEU A 45 1.95 13.22 17.38
CA LEU A 45 2.64 12.59 18.51
C LEU A 45 4.15 12.46 18.21
N PRO A 46 4.96 13.52 18.43
CA PRO A 46 6.39 13.50 18.12
C PRO A 46 7.20 12.39 18.80
N GLN A 47 6.73 11.87 19.93
CA GLN A 47 7.36 10.78 20.67
C GLN A 47 7.43 9.46 19.86
N VAL A 48 6.53 9.25 18.88
CA VAL A 48 6.49 8.02 18.07
C VAL A 48 7.74 7.85 17.20
N GLN A 49 8.44 8.94 16.85
CA GLN A 49 9.68 8.89 16.06
C GLN A 49 10.82 8.14 16.76
N ARG A 50 10.74 8.00 18.09
CA ARG A 50 11.77 7.33 18.91
C ARG A 50 11.38 5.91 19.29
N MET A 51 10.18 5.48 18.93
CA MET A 51 9.65 4.16 19.25
C MET A 51 10.03 3.16 18.15
N THR A 52 10.25 1.90 18.54
CA THR A 52 10.22 0.79 17.57
C THR A 52 8.79 0.55 17.08
N LEU A 53 8.62 -0.25 16.04
CA LEU A 53 7.29 -0.58 15.53
C LEU A 53 6.46 -1.33 16.58
N GLU A 54 7.09 -2.22 17.35
CA GLU A 54 6.44 -2.96 18.44
C GLU A 54 6.00 -2.01 19.56
N GLN A 55 6.89 -1.10 19.98
CA GLN A 55 6.57 -0.10 21.01
C GLN A 55 5.44 0.83 20.57
N LEU A 56 5.41 1.21 19.29
CA LEU A 56 4.36 2.03 18.73
C LEU A 56 3.02 1.28 18.73
N GLU A 57 3.01 0.01 18.33
CA GLU A 57 1.81 -0.82 18.35
C GLU A 57 1.25 -0.97 19.76
N ASP A 58 2.09 -1.34 20.73
CA ASP A 58 1.70 -1.46 22.13
C ASP A 58 1.18 -0.14 22.68
N PHE A 59 1.88 0.96 22.42
CA PHE A 59 1.48 2.30 22.86
C PHE A 59 0.10 2.69 22.32
N LEU A 60 -0.16 2.50 21.02
CA LEU A 60 -1.45 2.84 20.43
C LEU A 60 -2.56 1.96 21.00
N TRP A 61 -2.32 0.66 21.19
CA TRP A 61 -3.29 -0.24 21.82
C TRP A 61 -3.66 0.21 23.23
N GLU A 62 -2.68 0.56 24.06
CA GLU A 62 -2.95 1.01 25.43
C GLU A 62 -3.69 2.36 25.45
N VAL A 63 -3.29 3.32 24.60
CA VAL A 63 -3.98 4.60 24.48
C VAL A 63 -5.46 4.39 24.14
N PHE A 64 -5.78 3.58 23.13
CA PHE A 64 -7.17 3.41 22.69
C PHE A 64 -7.99 2.42 23.53
N LYS A 65 -7.36 1.48 24.26
CA LYS A 65 -8.05 0.67 25.27
C LYS A 65 -8.66 1.52 26.37
N SER A 66 -7.99 2.61 26.77
CA SER A 66 -8.46 3.52 27.82
C SER A 66 -9.64 4.43 27.40
N VAL A 67 -9.98 4.46 26.10
CA VAL A 67 -11.03 5.30 25.51
C VAL A 67 -12.34 4.52 25.30
N ARG A 68 -12.41 3.26 25.75
CA ARG A 68 -13.57 2.38 25.61
C ARG A 68 -14.27 2.11 26.92
#